data_AF-A0A0U5JF26-F1
#
_entry.id   AF-A0A0U5JF26-F1
#
_cell.length_a   1.000
_cell.length_b   1.000
_cell.length_c   1.000
_cell.angle_alpha   90.00
_cell.angle_beta   90.00
_cell.angle_gamma   90.00
#
_symmetry.space_group_name_H-M   'P 1'
#
loop_
_entity.id
_entity.type
_entity.pdbx_description
1 polymer ?
#
loop_
_entity_poly.entity_id
_entity_poly.type
_entity_poly.pdbx_seq_one_letter_code
_entity_poly.pdbx_strand_id
1 'polypeptide(L)'
;MALHRIEDLRALLATAPDGPERESLRRAWRDGSLLAWLETRAIHFGQPDPELLQRIQALAKRLATDADLGLFALHRTLDPRWPLALTADLSIPMPGDLESVFAAHPRRRRELLDALMQRLADGRLIEWIRAAGFAKSEAWIERLGRLPSRSLEGLETLPAYAVRWLFAPGAPFPTLDREVDGPAALAAWIDSGEAYRMLGLHLLDSGWLDLWLLTSGRLSDPAGLDVLRAADGSPRARLEMLLRLLDPARPSARIKVAPADLNLDRLALDTLTERALTITTEGPGYVWGACALEGQPSGIRIDPLSFDGTPARLNLTIDTRGVPPSTRCSANLVISAYDGGARQVLRVPIGYRVHVPLAEKIARSLVAGLTFGAAMMLLRALADTAMSRSTSNPRILEWVSMEWVGQVLDRSFDDFVGLVLLAFALLGALAGAGAFLARVRRR
;
A
#
# COMPACT_ATOMS: atom_id res chain seq x y z
N MET A 1 -37.04 -13.78 51.03
CA MET A 1 -36.20 -14.91 50.61
C MET A 1 -35.08 -15.07 51.61
N ALA A 2 -35.11 -16.12 52.44
CA ALA A 2 -34.09 -16.32 53.48
C ALA A 2 -32.95 -17.17 52.89
N LEU A 3 -31.89 -16.51 52.40
CA LEU A 3 -30.65 -17.18 52.02
C LEU A 3 -29.76 -17.29 53.26
N HIS A 4 -29.43 -18.51 53.67
CA HIS A 4 -28.62 -18.76 54.86
C HIS A 4 -27.15 -19.06 54.50
N ARG A 5 -26.90 -19.66 53.33
CA ARG A 5 -25.57 -20.05 52.83
C ARG A 5 -25.39 -19.73 51.35
N ILE A 6 -24.14 -19.72 50.86
CA ILE A 6 -23.81 -19.51 49.44
C ILE A 6 -24.39 -20.65 48.58
N GLU A 7 -24.44 -21.86 49.13
CA GLU A 7 -25.05 -23.04 48.50
C GLU A 7 -26.55 -22.83 48.22
N ASP A 8 -27.26 -22.12 49.11
CA ASP A 8 -28.69 -21.80 48.90
C ASP A 8 -28.86 -20.85 47.71
N LEU A 9 -27.96 -19.87 47.58
CA LEU A 9 -27.94 -18.95 46.45
C LEU A 9 -27.60 -19.69 45.15
N ARG A 10 -26.63 -20.61 45.18
CA ARG A 10 -26.28 -21.45 44.03
C ARG A 10 -27.46 -22.33 43.60
N ALA A 11 -28.11 -23.01 44.55
CA ALA A 11 -29.29 -23.83 44.27
C ALA A 11 -30.45 -23.02 43.68
N LEU A 12 -30.67 -21.81 44.19
CA LEU A 12 -31.69 -20.90 43.70
C LEU A 12 -31.38 -20.37 42.28
N LEU A 13 -30.12 -20.02 42.01
CA LEU A 13 -29.67 -19.59 40.69
C LEU A 13 -29.77 -20.70 39.64
N ALA A 14 -29.73 -21.98 40.07
CA ALA A 14 -29.88 -23.14 39.21
C ALA A 14 -31.35 -23.47 38.87
N THR A 15 -32.29 -23.26 39.80
CA THR A 15 -33.67 -23.78 39.69
C THR A 15 -34.70 -22.75 39.23
N ALA A 16 -34.40 -21.44 39.28
CA ALA A 16 -35.38 -20.39 39.02
C ALA A 16 -35.02 -19.53 37.78
N PRO A 17 -35.20 -20.03 36.53
CA PRO A 17 -34.95 -19.22 35.35
C PRO A 17 -35.95 -18.06 35.20
N ASP A 18 -37.24 -18.25 35.54
CA ASP A 18 -38.32 -17.28 35.25
C ASP A 18 -39.35 -17.09 36.39
N GLY A 19 -39.02 -17.46 37.64
CA GLY A 19 -39.92 -17.36 38.80
C GLY A 19 -39.92 -16.00 39.56
N PRO A 20 -40.85 -15.78 40.51
CA PRO A 20 -40.86 -14.56 41.35
C PRO A 20 -39.58 -14.40 42.20
N GLU A 21 -38.90 -15.49 42.50
CA GLU A 21 -37.58 -15.50 43.14
C GLU A 21 -36.51 -14.88 42.24
N ARG A 22 -36.58 -15.09 40.91
CA ARG A 22 -35.65 -14.50 39.94
C ARG A 22 -35.77 -12.98 39.91
N GLU A 23 -37.00 -12.45 39.95
CA GLU A 23 -37.23 -11.01 39.98
C GLU A 23 -36.75 -10.38 41.30
N SER A 24 -36.86 -11.12 42.40
CA SER A 24 -36.30 -10.71 43.69
C SER A 24 -34.78 -10.64 43.65
N LEU A 25 -34.12 -11.63 43.01
CA LEU A 25 -32.68 -11.62 42.77
C LEU A 25 -32.25 -10.48 41.85
N ARG A 26 -33.01 -10.18 40.79
CA ARG A 26 -32.71 -9.05 39.89
C ARG A 26 -32.74 -7.72 40.62
N ARG A 27 -33.74 -7.52 41.49
CA ARG A 27 -33.82 -6.33 42.35
C ARG A 27 -32.63 -6.25 43.29
N ALA A 28 -32.34 -7.35 44.00
CA ALA A 28 -31.20 -7.44 44.92
C ALA A 28 -29.84 -7.25 44.23
N TRP A 29 -29.73 -7.62 42.95
CA TRP A 29 -28.54 -7.32 42.14
C TRP A 29 -28.42 -5.83 41.84
N ARG A 30 -29.50 -5.21 41.33
CA ARG A 30 -29.52 -3.80 40.93
C ARG A 30 -29.30 -2.83 42.09
N ASP A 31 -29.86 -3.13 43.26
CA ASP A 31 -29.73 -2.29 44.45
C ASP A 31 -28.46 -2.59 45.27
N GLY A 32 -27.65 -3.58 44.84
CA GLY A 32 -26.41 -3.98 45.51
C GLY A 32 -26.61 -4.82 46.77
N SER A 33 -27.85 -5.10 47.20
CA SER A 33 -28.13 -5.87 48.41
C SER A 33 -27.57 -7.29 48.34
N LEU A 34 -27.56 -7.90 47.15
CA LEU A 34 -26.99 -9.23 46.94
C LEU A 34 -25.48 -9.23 47.14
N LEU A 35 -24.78 -8.20 46.67
CA LEU A 35 -23.33 -8.04 46.88
C LEU A 35 -23.01 -7.81 48.36
N ALA A 36 -23.72 -6.89 49.01
CA ALA A 36 -23.56 -6.63 50.43
C ALA A 36 -23.81 -7.88 51.29
N TRP A 37 -24.81 -8.69 50.90
CA TRP A 37 -25.07 -9.99 51.54
C TRP A 37 -23.90 -10.97 51.33
N LEU A 38 -23.35 -11.07 50.11
CA LEU A 38 -22.19 -11.93 49.81
C LEU A 38 -20.95 -11.51 50.62
N GLU A 39 -20.66 -10.21 50.70
CA GLU A 39 -19.57 -9.64 51.49
C GLU A 39 -19.74 -9.87 53.00
N THR A 40 -20.98 -9.83 53.51
CA THR A 40 -21.24 -10.05 54.93
C THR A 40 -21.15 -11.54 55.28
N ARG A 41 -21.68 -12.43 54.42
CA ARG A 41 -21.68 -13.87 54.66
C ARG A 41 -20.32 -14.53 54.45
N ALA A 42 -19.51 -13.97 53.56
CA ALA A 42 -18.08 -14.23 53.45
C ALA A 42 -17.37 -14.21 54.82
N ILE A 43 -17.71 -13.26 55.68
CA ILE A 43 -17.05 -13.07 56.97
C ILE A 43 -17.49 -14.14 58.01
N HIS A 44 -18.61 -14.84 57.79
CA HIS A 44 -19.27 -15.65 58.83
C HIS A 44 -19.26 -17.17 58.62
N PHE A 45 -18.90 -17.69 57.44
CA PHE A 45 -18.99 -19.13 57.14
C PHE A 45 -17.67 -19.81 56.74
N GLY A 46 -16.54 -19.26 57.20
CA GLY A 46 -15.19 -19.66 56.76
C GLY A 46 -14.75 -18.74 55.64
N GLN A 47 -13.55 -18.19 55.75
CA GLN A 47 -13.05 -17.14 54.85
C GLN A 47 -13.25 -17.58 53.40
N PRO A 48 -14.12 -16.92 52.60
CA PRO A 48 -14.10 -17.16 51.19
C PRO A 48 -12.74 -16.75 50.69
N ASP A 49 -12.31 -17.50 49.69
CA ASP A 49 -11.20 -17.13 48.86
C ASP A 49 -11.29 -15.62 48.52
N PRO A 50 -10.36 -14.78 49.01
CA PRO A 50 -10.35 -13.34 48.72
C PRO A 50 -10.40 -13.06 47.21
N GLU A 51 -9.88 -13.98 46.41
CA GLU A 51 -9.94 -13.93 44.95
C GLU A 51 -11.38 -14.05 44.44
N LEU A 52 -12.19 -14.96 45.01
CA LEU A 52 -13.61 -15.11 44.66
C LEU A 52 -14.39 -13.84 44.95
N LEU A 53 -14.18 -13.22 46.12
CA LEU A 53 -14.88 -11.98 46.47
C LEU A 53 -14.49 -10.84 45.53
N GLN A 54 -13.20 -10.71 45.22
CA GLN A 54 -12.71 -9.74 44.24
C GLN A 54 -13.32 -9.95 42.85
N ARG A 55 -13.44 -11.21 42.40
CA ARG A 55 -14.10 -11.57 41.13
C ARG A 55 -15.59 -11.18 41.14
N ILE A 56 -16.30 -11.44 42.23
CA ILE A 56 -17.71 -11.06 42.39
C ILE A 56 -17.88 -9.53 42.38
N GLN A 57 -17.03 -8.79 43.08
CA GLN A 57 -17.05 -7.31 43.08
C GLN A 57 -16.77 -6.75 41.68
N ALA A 58 -15.77 -7.28 40.98
CA ALA A 58 -15.45 -6.88 39.61
C ALA A 58 -16.63 -7.16 38.65
N LEU A 59 -17.32 -8.29 38.84
CA LEU A 59 -18.51 -8.68 38.08
C LEU A 59 -19.68 -7.73 38.36
N ALA A 60 -19.97 -7.43 39.63
CA ALA A 60 -21.01 -6.49 40.03
C ALA A 60 -20.78 -5.09 39.44
N LYS A 61 -19.53 -4.62 39.44
CA LYS A 61 -19.16 -3.35 38.83
C LYS A 61 -19.36 -3.35 37.31
N ARG A 62 -18.97 -4.43 36.63
CA ARG A 62 -19.05 -4.52 35.16
C ARG A 62 -20.49 -4.69 34.66
N LEU A 63 -21.32 -5.44 35.37
CA LEU A 63 -22.67 -5.84 34.96
C LEU A 63 -23.76 -5.18 35.81
N ALA A 64 -23.49 -3.99 36.36
CA ALA A 64 -24.43 -3.26 37.22
C ALA A 64 -25.78 -2.97 36.54
N THR A 65 -25.75 -2.72 35.22
CA THR A 65 -26.93 -2.34 34.43
C THR A 65 -27.69 -3.53 33.84
N ASP A 66 -27.06 -4.71 33.74
CA ASP A 66 -27.66 -5.93 33.20
C ASP A 66 -27.78 -6.99 34.30
N ALA A 67 -28.93 -6.98 34.98
CA ALA A 67 -29.18 -7.90 36.08
C ALA A 67 -29.27 -9.36 35.63
N ASP A 68 -29.73 -9.64 34.42
CA ASP A 68 -29.87 -11.02 33.95
C ASP A 68 -28.52 -11.63 33.62
N LEU A 69 -27.68 -10.88 32.90
CA LEU A 69 -26.31 -11.29 32.64
C LEU A 69 -25.48 -11.32 33.92
N GLY A 70 -25.68 -10.36 34.83
CA GLY A 70 -25.05 -10.31 36.15
C GLY A 70 -25.34 -11.55 36.99
N LEU A 71 -26.61 -11.93 37.14
CA LEU A 71 -27.01 -13.15 37.85
C LEU A 71 -26.53 -14.42 37.15
N PHE A 72 -26.54 -14.45 35.81
CA PHE A 72 -25.96 -15.56 35.05
C PHE A 72 -24.47 -15.72 35.36
N ALA A 73 -23.70 -14.63 35.25
CA ALA A 73 -22.26 -14.63 35.46
C ALA A 73 -21.90 -14.93 36.93
N LEU A 74 -22.70 -14.44 37.89
CA LEU A 74 -22.57 -14.78 39.29
C LEU A 74 -22.73 -16.28 39.51
N HIS A 75 -23.76 -16.90 38.91
CA HIS A 75 -23.94 -18.34 38.99
C HIS A 75 -22.71 -19.09 38.46
N ARG A 76 -22.16 -18.69 37.31
CA ARG A 76 -20.94 -19.31 36.75
C ARG A 76 -19.70 -19.09 37.60
N THR A 77 -19.61 -17.94 38.26
CA THR A 77 -18.48 -17.64 39.15
C THR A 77 -18.53 -18.50 40.41
N LEU A 78 -19.73 -18.78 40.93
CA LEU A 78 -19.94 -19.67 42.07
C LEU A 78 -19.85 -21.16 41.70
N ASP A 79 -20.21 -21.52 40.47
CA ASP A 79 -20.13 -22.87 39.93
C ASP A 79 -19.60 -22.89 38.48
N PRO A 80 -18.27 -22.90 38.30
CA PRO A 80 -17.64 -22.89 36.97
C PRO A 80 -17.93 -24.14 36.13
N ARG A 81 -18.41 -25.23 36.75
CA ARG A 81 -18.69 -26.51 36.07
C ARG A 81 -20.10 -26.57 35.49
N TRP A 82 -20.94 -25.55 35.76
CA TRP A 82 -22.29 -25.53 35.20
C TRP A 82 -22.20 -25.49 33.66
N PRO A 83 -23.05 -26.24 32.92
CA PRO A 83 -22.99 -26.30 31.47
C PRO A 83 -23.63 -25.05 30.81
N LEU A 84 -23.12 -24.61 29.66
CA LEU A 84 -23.78 -23.57 28.83
C LEU A 84 -24.84 -24.21 27.94
N ALA A 85 -26.11 -23.86 28.16
CA ALA A 85 -27.18 -24.30 27.27
C ALA A 85 -27.11 -23.58 25.92
N LEU A 86 -26.99 -24.34 24.84
CA LEU A 86 -27.08 -23.83 23.48
C LEU A 86 -28.54 -23.88 23.00
N THR A 87 -29.17 -25.04 23.13
CA THR A 87 -30.58 -25.31 22.77
C THR A 87 -31.31 -25.89 23.99
N ALA A 88 -32.59 -26.23 23.83
CA ALA A 88 -33.38 -26.83 24.91
C ALA A 88 -32.87 -28.21 25.33
N ASP A 89 -32.29 -28.96 24.41
CA ASP A 89 -31.86 -30.35 24.57
C ASP A 89 -30.34 -30.52 24.59
N LEU A 90 -29.57 -29.46 24.36
CA LEU A 90 -28.13 -29.52 24.20
C LEU A 90 -27.40 -28.43 24.98
N SER A 91 -26.38 -28.86 25.71
CA SER A 91 -25.53 -27.99 26.51
C SER A 91 -24.07 -28.40 26.40
N ILE A 92 -23.17 -27.42 26.55
CA ILE A 92 -21.73 -27.64 26.57
C ILE A 92 -21.27 -27.63 28.03
N PRO A 93 -20.72 -28.73 28.58
CA PRO A 93 -20.28 -28.80 29.97
C PRO A 93 -19.16 -27.80 30.29
N MET A 94 -18.09 -27.82 29.51
CA MET A 94 -16.98 -26.88 29.63
C MET A 94 -16.60 -26.29 28.28
N PRO A 95 -15.98 -25.10 28.22
CA PRO A 95 -15.58 -24.50 26.94
C PRO A 95 -14.68 -25.39 26.07
N GLY A 96 -13.84 -26.23 26.69
CA GLY A 96 -13.01 -27.22 25.98
C GLY A 96 -13.80 -28.34 25.27
N ASP A 97 -15.05 -28.60 25.66
CA ASP A 97 -15.88 -29.66 25.07
C ASP A 97 -16.58 -29.21 23.78
N LEU A 98 -16.41 -27.95 23.39
CA LEU A 98 -17.17 -27.32 22.31
C LEU A 98 -17.02 -28.08 20.99
N GLU A 99 -15.81 -28.49 20.60
CA GLU A 99 -15.64 -29.27 19.36
C GLU A 99 -16.22 -30.68 19.44
N SER A 100 -16.14 -31.35 20.59
CA SER A 100 -16.72 -32.68 20.79
C SER A 100 -18.23 -32.64 20.57
N VAL A 101 -18.89 -31.57 21.02
CA VAL A 101 -20.32 -31.35 20.80
C VAL A 101 -20.62 -31.11 19.31
N PHE A 102 -19.82 -30.31 18.61
CA PHE A 102 -19.97 -30.10 17.18
C PHE A 102 -19.76 -31.38 16.36
N ALA A 103 -18.75 -32.19 16.73
CA ALA A 103 -18.43 -33.45 16.09
C ALA A 103 -19.52 -34.52 16.31
N ALA A 104 -20.15 -34.54 17.49
CA ALA A 104 -21.25 -35.44 17.81
C ALA A 104 -22.55 -35.09 17.05
N HIS A 105 -22.71 -33.84 16.61
CA HIS A 105 -23.95 -33.34 15.99
C HIS A 105 -23.70 -32.64 14.63
N PRO A 106 -23.09 -33.30 13.63
CA PRO A 106 -22.71 -32.65 12.37
C PRO A 106 -23.91 -32.11 11.59
N ARG A 107 -25.07 -32.79 11.67
CA ARG A 107 -26.32 -32.36 11.01
C ARG A 107 -26.94 -31.09 11.62
N ARG A 108 -26.60 -30.76 12.88
CA ARG A 108 -27.10 -29.57 13.60
C ARG A 108 -26.08 -28.44 13.63
N ARG A 109 -24.97 -28.56 12.89
CA ARG A 109 -23.86 -27.60 12.94
C ARG A 109 -24.31 -26.14 12.79
N ARG A 110 -25.21 -25.84 11.85
CA ARG A 110 -25.70 -24.47 11.63
C ARG A 110 -26.48 -23.96 12.84
N GLU A 111 -27.42 -24.75 13.36
CA GLU A 111 -28.19 -24.45 14.57
C GLU A 111 -27.27 -24.18 15.76
N LEU A 112 -26.20 -24.98 15.93
CA LEU A 112 -25.22 -24.79 17.00
C LEU A 112 -24.42 -23.50 16.85
N LEU A 113 -24.02 -23.13 15.61
CA LEU A 113 -23.35 -21.85 15.35
C LEU A 113 -24.28 -20.68 15.65
N ASP A 114 -25.54 -20.74 15.22
CA ASP A 114 -26.52 -19.69 15.46
C ASP A 114 -26.82 -19.55 16.97
N ALA A 115 -26.90 -20.66 17.70
CA ALA A 115 -27.04 -20.66 19.16
C ALA A 115 -25.82 -20.05 19.87
N LEU A 116 -24.59 -20.39 19.43
CA LEU A 116 -23.36 -19.76 19.94
C LEU A 116 -23.34 -18.26 19.67
N MET A 117 -23.73 -17.84 18.46
CA MET A 117 -23.84 -16.44 18.09
C MET A 117 -24.82 -15.70 19.00
N GLN A 118 -25.99 -16.29 19.28
CA GLN A 118 -26.96 -15.70 20.20
C GLN A 118 -26.39 -15.56 21.62
N ARG A 119 -25.66 -16.56 22.11
CA ARG A 119 -25.00 -16.51 23.43
C ARG A 119 -23.82 -15.55 23.49
N LEU A 120 -23.19 -15.29 22.35
CA LEU A 120 -22.18 -14.26 22.24
C LEU A 120 -22.83 -12.86 22.28
N ALA A 121 -23.91 -12.67 21.52
CA ALA A 121 -24.63 -11.41 21.43
C ALA A 121 -25.26 -10.98 22.76
N ASP A 122 -25.78 -11.94 23.56
CA ASP A 122 -26.32 -11.68 24.90
C ASP A 122 -25.24 -11.65 26.01
N GLY A 123 -23.96 -11.77 25.66
CA GLY A 123 -22.83 -11.73 26.58
C GLY A 123 -22.63 -12.99 27.45
N ARG A 124 -23.57 -13.95 27.45
CA ARG A 124 -23.49 -15.14 28.31
C ARG A 124 -22.30 -16.02 27.97
N LEU A 125 -21.94 -16.14 26.70
CA LEU A 125 -20.79 -16.93 26.27
C LEU A 125 -19.48 -16.35 26.82
N ILE A 126 -19.33 -15.02 26.81
CA ILE A 126 -18.15 -14.33 27.33
C ILE A 126 -18.02 -14.55 28.84
N GLU A 127 -19.10 -14.36 29.59
CA GLU A 127 -19.05 -14.54 31.05
C GLU A 127 -18.88 -16.02 31.44
N TRP A 128 -19.40 -16.96 30.65
CA TRP A 128 -19.16 -18.38 30.84
C TRP A 128 -17.68 -18.75 30.62
N ILE A 129 -17.06 -18.25 29.54
CA ILE A 129 -15.62 -18.46 29.27
C ILE A 129 -14.76 -17.86 30.39
N ARG A 130 -15.08 -16.64 30.83
CA ARG A 130 -14.38 -15.96 31.93
C ARG A 130 -14.48 -16.74 33.23
N ALA A 131 -15.67 -17.22 33.58
CA ALA A 131 -15.90 -17.96 34.81
C ALA A 131 -15.12 -19.28 34.87
N ALA A 132 -14.98 -19.95 33.73
CA ALA A 132 -14.23 -21.20 33.61
C ALA A 132 -12.70 -21.03 33.81
N GLY A 133 -12.18 -19.80 33.88
CA GLY A 133 -10.84 -19.52 34.40
C GLY A 133 -9.68 -19.92 33.49
N PHE A 134 -9.89 -19.96 32.17
CA PHE A 134 -8.83 -20.32 31.23
C PHE A 134 -7.73 -19.25 31.15
N ALA A 135 -6.49 -19.72 31.10
CA ALA A 135 -5.34 -18.87 30.82
C ALA A 135 -5.55 -18.14 29.48
N LYS A 136 -5.26 -16.83 29.45
CA LYS A 136 -5.41 -15.94 28.28
C LYS A 136 -6.86 -15.60 27.88
N SER A 137 -7.88 -16.00 28.65
CA SER A 137 -9.28 -15.68 28.36
C SER A 137 -9.53 -14.17 28.25
N GLU A 138 -9.02 -13.35 29.18
CA GLU A 138 -9.22 -11.89 29.12
C GLU A 138 -8.56 -11.24 27.90
N ALA A 139 -7.33 -11.61 27.56
CA ALA A 139 -6.64 -11.08 26.37
C ALA A 139 -7.38 -11.45 25.07
N TRP A 140 -7.97 -12.65 25.02
CA TRP A 140 -8.80 -13.07 23.89
C TRP A 140 -10.15 -12.33 23.86
N ILE A 141 -10.82 -12.16 25.01
CA ILE A 141 -12.08 -11.39 25.12
C ILE A 141 -11.87 -9.94 24.67
N GLU A 142 -10.78 -9.31 25.13
CA GLU A 142 -10.40 -7.95 24.72
C GLU A 142 -10.19 -7.87 23.21
N ARG A 143 -9.50 -8.85 22.62
CA ARG A 143 -9.26 -8.90 21.17
C ARG A 143 -10.56 -9.10 20.39
N LEU A 144 -11.42 -10.03 20.81
CA LEU A 144 -12.72 -10.26 20.20
C LEU A 144 -13.61 -9.01 20.26
N GLY A 145 -13.58 -8.28 21.38
CA GLY A 145 -14.34 -7.04 21.56
C GLY A 145 -13.89 -5.87 20.68
N ARG A 146 -12.68 -5.93 20.10
CA ARG A 146 -12.18 -4.95 19.12
C ARG A 146 -12.58 -5.26 17.68
N LEU A 147 -13.01 -6.50 17.41
CA LEU A 147 -13.41 -6.89 16.07
C LEU A 147 -14.78 -6.28 15.73
N PRO A 148 -15.01 -5.93 14.45
CA PRO A 148 -16.28 -5.34 14.04
C PRO A 148 -17.43 -6.31 14.33
N SER A 149 -18.44 -5.81 15.03
CA SER A 149 -19.64 -6.59 15.40
C SER A 149 -20.54 -6.89 14.20
N ARG A 150 -20.44 -6.07 13.14
CA ARG A 150 -21.09 -6.36 11.86
C ARG A 150 -20.27 -7.44 11.17
N SER A 151 -20.87 -8.62 11.09
CA SER A 151 -20.32 -9.69 10.28
C SER A 151 -20.33 -9.33 8.80
N LEU A 152 -19.35 -9.88 8.09
CA LEU A 152 -19.32 -9.87 6.64
C LEU A 152 -20.47 -10.69 6.09
N GLU A 153 -21.08 -10.21 5.01
CA GLU A 153 -22.11 -10.95 4.29
C GLU A 153 -21.57 -12.31 3.84
N GLY A 154 -22.28 -13.39 4.16
CA GLY A 154 -21.87 -14.77 3.94
C GLY A 154 -20.90 -15.35 4.98
N LEU A 155 -20.43 -14.54 5.93
CA LEU A 155 -19.51 -14.94 7.02
C LEU A 155 -20.05 -14.52 8.39
N GLU A 156 -21.38 -14.58 8.56
CA GLU A 156 -22.10 -14.20 9.79
C GLU A 156 -21.69 -15.00 11.02
N THR A 157 -21.15 -16.19 10.79
CA THR A 157 -20.76 -17.12 11.85
C THR A 157 -19.31 -16.94 12.32
N LEU A 158 -18.54 -15.99 11.76
CA LEU A 158 -17.14 -15.75 12.16
C LEU A 158 -16.94 -15.59 13.68
N PRO A 159 -17.80 -14.84 14.41
CA PRO A 159 -17.63 -14.71 15.86
C PRO A 159 -17.83 -16.04 16.62
N ALA A 160 -18.68 -16.95 16.13
CA ALA A 160 -18.79 -18.29 16.70
C ALA A 160 -17.54 -19.14 16.40
N TYR A 161 -16.96 -19.01 15.20
CA TYR A 161 -15.69 -19.65 14.87
C TYR A 161 -14.52 -19.10 15.70
N ALA A 162 -14.52 -17.81 16.04
CA ALA A 162 -13.53 -17.24 16.95
C ALA A 162 -13.49 -17.93 18.31
N VAL A 163 -14.66 -18.30 18.84
CA VAL A 163 -14.78 -19.07 20.09
C VAL A 163 -14.23 -20.47 19.89
N ARG A 164 -14.53 -21.10 18.75
CA ARG A 164 -13.99 -22.43 18.40
C ARG A 164 -12.46 -22.42 18.35
N TRP A 165 -11.85 -21.43 17.70
CA TRP A 165 -10.39 -21.35 17.59
C TRP A 165 -9.68 -21.18 18.95
N LEU A 166 -10.36 -20.62 19.96
CA LEU A 166 -9.83 -20.52 21.31
C LEU A 166 -9.66 -21.90 21.98
N PHE A 167 -10.63 -22.80 21.78
CA PHE A 167 -10.67 -24.11 22.44
C PHE A 167 -10.16 -25.25 21.55
N ALA A 168 -10.16 -25.04 20.24
CA ALA A 168 -9.64 -25.94 19.25
C ALA A 168 -8.85 -25.16 18.19
N PRO A 169 -7.54 -24.97 18.43
CA PRO A 169 -6.61 -24.39 17.46
C PRO A 169 -6.63 -25.09 16.08
N GLY A 170 -7.00 -26.38 16.08
CA GLY A 170 -7.17 -27.21 14.90
C GLY A 170 -8.42 -26.91 14.06
N ALA A 171 -9.37 -26.12 14.55
CA ALA A 171 -10.59 -25.80 13.80
C ALA A 171 -10.27 -24.99 12.52
N PRO A 172 -11.00 -25.24 11.42
CA PRO A 172 -10.77 -24.57 10.15
C PRO A 172 -11.24 -23.11 10.18
N PHE A 173 -10.79 -22.34 9.21
CA PHE A 173 -11.31 -21.01 8.93
C PHE A 173 -12.51 -21.11 7.97
N PRO A 174 -13.67 -20.51 8.30
CA PRO A 174 -14.82 -20.52 7.41
C PRO A 174 -14.60 -19.53 6.26
N THR A 175 -14.86 -19.98 5.03
CA THR A 175 -14.95 -19.13 3.84
C THR A 175 -16.39 -19.06 3.35
N LEU A 176 -16.65 -18.30 2.27
CA LEU A 176 -17.99 -18.17 1.69
C LEU A 176 -18.55 -19.51 1.19
N ASP A 177 -17.68 -20.37 0.70
CA ASP A 177 -18.02 -21.57 -0.06
C ASP A 177 -17.54 -22.88 0.58
N ARG A 178 -16.59 -22.80 1.52
CA ARG A 178 -15.97 -23.97 2.15
C ARG A 178 -15.32 -23.62 3.50
N GLU A 179 -14.64 -24.60 4.07
CA GLU A 179 -13.77 -24.42 5.23
C GLU A 179 -12.33 -24.70 4.81
N VAL A 180 -11.37 -23.93 5.32
CA VAL A 180 -9.95 -24.10 5.02
C VAL A 180 -9.17 -24.52 6.27
N ASP A 181 -8.49 -25.65 6.19
CA ASP A 181 -7.86 -26.31 7.34
C ASP A 181 -6.49 -25.74 7.73
N GLY A 182 -5.92 -24.81 6.94
CA GLY A 182 -4.61 -24.26 7.24
C GLY A 182 -4.20 -23.05 6.40
N PRO A 183 -3.07 -22.41 6.75
CA PRO A 183 -2.62 -21.15 6.13
C PRO A 183 -2.43 -21.24 4.61
N ALA A 184 -1.78 -22.29 4.12
CA ALA A 184 -1.56 -22.46 2.68
C ALA A 184 -2.87 -22.65 1.88
N ALA A 185 -3.84 -23.37 2.45
CA ALA A 185 -5.17 -23.52 1.86
C ALA A 185 -5.94 -22.19 1.85
N LEU A 186 -5.79 -21.38 2.90
CA LEU A 186 -6.34 -20.03 2.93
C LEU A 186 -5.67 -19.15 1.85
N ALA A 187 -4.35 -19.20 1.70
CA ALA A 187 -3.64 -18.45 0.65
C ALA A 187 -4.16 -18.81 -0.74
N ALA A 188 -4.31 -20.11 -1.03
CA ALA A 188 -4.85 -20.59 -2.30
C ALA A 188 -6.31 -20.15 -2.52
N TRP A 189 -7.13 -20.10 -1.47
CA TRP A 189 -8.50 -19.60 -1.57
C TRP A 189 -8.55 -18.09 -1.86
N ILE A 190 -7.80 -17.27 -1.10
CA ILE A 190 -7.70 -15.82 -1.32
C ILE A 190 -7.25 -15.53 -2.76
N ASP A 191 -6.30 -16.32 -3.28
CA ASP A 191 -5.72 -16.10 -4.60
C ASP A 191 -6.56 -16.64 -5.78
N SER A 192 -7.65 -17.37 -5.51
CA SER A 192 -8.47 -17.99 -6.56
C SER A 192 -9.29 -17.02 -7.41
N GLY A 193 -9.40 -15.74 -7.01
CA GLY A 193 -10.07 -14.70 -7.80
C GLY A 193 -10.14 -13.34 -7.10
N GLU A 194 -10.41 -12.28 -7.87
CA GLU A 194 -10.37 -10.90 -7.36
C GLU A 194 -11.38 -10.65 -6.22
N ALA A 195 -12.58 -11.26 -6.27
CA ALA A 195 -13.56 -11.16 -5.19
C ALA A 195 -13.02 -11.72 -3.86
N TYR A 196 -12.35 -12.88 -3.92
CA TYR A 196 -11.72 -13.51 -2.75
C TYR A 196 -10.50 -12.74 -2.26
N ARG A 197 -9.74 -12.12 -3.17
CA ARG A 197 -8.63 -11.22 -2.83
C ARG A 197 -9.11 -10.00 -2.03
N MET A 198 -10.18 -9.36 -2.49
CA MET A 198 -10.80 -8.23 -1.79
C MET A 198 -11.36 -8.65 -0.42
N LEU A 199 -12.00 -9.81 -0.35
CA LEU A 199 -12.49 -10.36 0.91
C LEU A 199 -11.35 -10.70 1.87
N GLY A 200 -10.26 -11.29 1.38
CA GLY A 200 -9.06 -11.59 2.16
C GLY A 200 -8.42 -10.34 2.77
N LEU A 201 -8.33 -9.25 1.99
CA LEU A 201 -7.90 -7.95 2.49
C LEU A 201 -8.84 -7.40 3.56
N HIS A 202 -10.16 -7.51 3.35
CA HIS A 202 -11.12 -7.05 4.34
C HIS A 202 -11.05 -7.87 5.64
N LEU A 203 -10.86 -9.20 5.55
CA LEU A 203 -10.67 -10.08 6.71
C LEU A 203 -9.36 -9.79 7.46
N LEU A 204 -8.31 -9.36 6.74
CA LEU A 204 -7.07 -8.87 7.33
C LEU A 204 -7.30 -7.54 8.07
N ASP A 205 -7.88 -6.55 7.39
CA ASP A 205 -8.08 -5.20 7.92
C ASP A 205 -9.05 -5.17 9.12
N SER A 206 -10.03 -6.06 9.12
CA SER A 206 -10.96 -6.25 10.24
C SER A 206 -10.39 -7.06 11.40
N GLY A 207 -9.20 -7.66 11.25
CA GLY A 207 -8.51 -8.44 12.28
C GLY A 207 -8.99 -9.88 12.45
N TRP A 208 -9.90 -10.37 11.60
CA TRP A 208 -10.38 -11.77 11.67
C TRP A 208 -9.29 -12.78 11.33
N LEU A 209 -8.47 -12.52 10.32
CA LEU A 209 -7.33 -13.37 9.99
C LEU A 209 -6.31 -13.39 11.12
N ASP A 210 -6.01 -12.23 11.70
CA ASP A 210 -5.07 -12.11 12.82
C ASP A 210 -5.55 -12.90 14.02
N LEU A 211 -6.83 -12.78 14.36
CA LEU A 211 -7.41 -13.53 15.47
C LEU A 211 -7.22 -15.03 15.22
N TRP A 212 -7.63 -15.53 14.06
CA TRP A 212 -7.50 -16.95 13.72
C TRP A 212 -6.05 -17.43 13.75
N LEU A 213 -5.14 -16.73 13.08
CA LEU A 213 -3.73 -17.13 12.96
C LEU A 213 -3.01 -17.14 14.31
N LEU A 214 -3.30 -16.16 15.17
CA LEU A 214 -2.71 -16.07 16.51
C LEU A 214 -3.32 -17.07 17.51
N THR A 215 -4.63 -17.30 17.48
CA THR A 215 -5.27 -18.26 18.40
C THR A 215 -4.96 -19.70 18.01
N SER A 216 -4.90 -19.97 16.71
CA SER A 216 -4.57 -21.31 16.19
C SER A 216 -3.09 -21.66 16.28
N GLY A 217 -2.20 -20.67 16.43
CA GLY A 217 -0.75 -20.88 16.47
C GLY A 217 -0.18 -21.45 15.18
N ARG A 218 -0.86 -21.22 14.05
CA ARG A 218 -0.55 -21.85 12.74
C ARG A 218 0.52 -21.11 11.93
N LEU A 219 0.94 -19.93 12.37
CA LEU A 219 2.03 -19.19 11.74
C LEU A 219 3.38 -19.58 12.34
N SER A 220 4.33 -19.85 11.46
CA SER A 220 5.74 -20.08 11.82
C SER A 220 6.39 -18.81 12.40
N ASP A 221 6.00 -17.64 11.89
CA ASP A 221 6.48 -16.34 12.31
C ASP A 221 5.31 -15.37 12.61
N PRO A 222 4.86 -15.29 13.86
CA PRO A 222 3.82 -14.35 14.26
C PRO A 222 4.22 -12.88 14.10
N ALA A 223 5.52 -12.55 14.14
CA ALA A 223 5.99 -11.18 13.97
C ALA A 223 5.77 -10.66 12.55
N GLY A 224 5.67 -11.57 11.57
CA GLY A 224 5.28 -11.24 10.20
C GLY A 224 3.92 -10.54 10.08
N LEU A 225 2.99 -10.79 10.99
CA LEU A 225 1.71 -10.06 11.03
C LEU A 225 1.89 -8.59 11.42
N ASP A 226 2.80 -8.28 12.33
CA ASP A 226 3.07 -6.90 12.73
C ASP A 226 3.76 -6.12 11.60
N VAL A 227 4.68 -6.77 10.88
CA VAL A 227 5.28 -6.20 9.66
C VAL A 227 4.21 -5.93 8.59
N LEU A 228 3.29 -6.87 8.38
CA LEU A 228 2.17 -6.72 7.43
C LEU A 228 1.24 -5.55 7.78
N ARG A 229 1.01 -5.29 9.08
CA ARG A 229 0.23 -4.15 9.57
C ARG A 229 0.95 -2.82 9.43
N ALA A 230 2.26 -2.81 9.67
CA ALA A 230 3.10 -1.62 9.56
C ALA A 230 3.53 -1.32 8.11
N ALA A 231 3.21 -2.20 7.16
CA ALA A 231 3.62 -2.05 5.77
C ALA A 231 2.88 -0.87 5.10
N ASP A 232 3.62 0.21 4.86
CA ASP A 232 3.20 1.28 3.98
C ASP A 232 3.26 0.78 2.53
N GLY A 233 2.10 0.51 1.94
CA GLY A 233 2.01 -0.03 0.59
C GLY A 233 0.57 -0.07 0.08
N SER A 234 0.44 -0.39 -1.21
CA SER A 234 -0.89 -0.58 -1.80
C SER A 234 -1.59 -1.79 -1.19
N PRO A 235 -2.94 -1.85 -1.25
CA PRO A 235 -3.68 -3.04 -0.81
C PRO A 235 -3.19 -4.31 -1.51
N ARG A 236 -2.75 -4.23 -2.77
CA ARG A 236 -2.22 -5.38 -3.51
C ARG A 236 -0.85 -5.82 -2.99
N ALA A 237 0.04 -4.88 -2.64
CA ALA A 237 1.30 -5.20 -1.99
C ALA A 237 1.08 -5.90 -0.64
N ARG A 238 0.18 -5.35 0.19
CA ARG A 238 -0.21 -5.95 1.48
C ARG A 238 -0.80 -7.35 1.30
N LEU A 239 -1.65 -7.55 0.29
CA LEU A 239 -2.20 -8.87 0.00
C LEU A 239 -1.11 -9.87 -0.38
N GLU A 240 -0.14 -9.50 -1.22
CA GLU A 240 0.95 -10.40 -1.57
C GLU A 240 1.82 -10.74 -0.34
N MET A 241 2.09 -9.76 0.54
CA MET A 241 2.75 -10.03 1.82
C MET A 241 1.97 -11.03 2.68
N LEU A 242 0.64 -10.89 2.76
CA LEU A 242 -0.22 -11.86 3.46
C LEU A 242 -0.13 -13.24 2.81
N LEU A 243 -0.23 -13.35 1.49
CA LEU A 243 -0.16 -14.62 0.78
C LEU A 243 1.19 -15.33 1.02
N ARG A 244 2.29 -14.57 1.07
CA ARG A 244 3.64 -15.08 1.40
C ARG A 244 3.77 -15.55 2.83
N LEU A 245 3.17 -14.81 3.77
CA LEU A 245 3.16 -15.19 5.17
C LEU A 245 2.36 -16.48 5.39
N LEU A 246 1.25 -16.64 4.69
CA LEU A 246 0.38 -17.82 4.77
C LEU A 246 0.96 -19.05 4.03
N ASP A 247 1.63 -18.83 2.91
CA ASP A 247 2.28 -19.88 2.11
C ASP A 247 3.69 -19.47 1.67
N PRO A 248 4.72 -19.72 2.51
CA PRO A 248 6.11 -19.42 2.17
C PRO A 248 6.65 -20.23 0.98
N ALA A 249 6.02 -21.36 0.64
CA ALA A 249 6.45 -22.23 -0.46
C ALA A 249 5.91 -21.79 -1.84
N ARG A 250 5.03 -20.79 -1.86
CA ARG A 250 4.46 -20.21 -3.09
C ARG A 250 5.57 -19.78 -4.07
N PRO A 251 5.43 -19.98 -5.38
CA PRO A 251 6.41 -19.49 -6.35
C PRO A 251 6.55 -17.95 -6.32
N SER A 252 7.78 -17.43 -6.31
CA SER A 252 8.07 -15.98 -6.39
C SER A 252 7.96 -15.43 -7.80
N ALA A 253 7.31 -14.27 -7.93
CA ALA A 253 7.35 -13.47 -9.15
C ALA A 253 8.76 -12.94 -9.37
N ARG A 254 9.34 -13.14 -10.55
CA ARG A 254 10.69 -12.63 -10.89
C ARG A 254 10.56 -11.39 -11.76
N ILE A 255 11.28 -10.32 -11.44
CA ILE A 255 11.27 -9.13 -12.29
C ILE A 255 12.18 -9.29 -13.50
N LYS A 256 11.73 -8.76 -14.63
CA LYS A 256 12.51 -8.51 -15.84
C LYS A 256 12.38 -7.07 -16.26
N VAL A 257 13.41 -6.56 -16.93
CA VAL A 257 13.43 -5.19 -17.46
C VAL A 257 13.83 -5.22 -18.92
N ALA A 258 13.10 -4.47 -19.73
CA ALA A 258 13.38 -4.27 -21.14
C ALA A 258 13.51 -2.77 -21.44
N PRO A 259 14.63 -2.31 -22.02
CA PRO A 259 15.84 -3.08 -22.32
C PRO A 259 16.65 -3.42 -21.05
N ALA A 260 17.41 -4.51 -21.08
CA ALA A 260 18.26 -4.95 -19.95
C ALA A 260 19.58 -4.17 -19.84
N ASP A 261 19.96 -3.46 -20.91
CA ASP A 261 21.09 -2.53 -20.99
C ASP A 261 20.64 -1.31 -21.80
N LEU A 262 21.03 -0.12 -21.35
CA LEU A 262 20.73 1.14 -22.02
C LEU A 262 22.03 1.80 -22.48
N ASN A 263 22.59 1.27 -23.56
CA ASN A 263 23.66 1.94 -24.30
C ASN A 263 23.08 2.89 -25.34
N LEU A 264 23.30 4.19 -25.15
CA LEU A 264 22.83 5.25 -26.06
C LEU A 264 23.92 5.74 -27.00
N ASP A 265 25.10 5.13 -26.96
CA ASP A 265 26.28 5.44 -27.73
C ASP A 265 26.67 6.92 -27.69
N ARG A 266 26.08 7.74 -28.57
CA ARG A 266 26.40 9.15 -28.77
C ARG A 266 25.16 10.02 -28.59
N LEU A 267 25.18 10.86 -27.55
CA LEU A 267 24.16 11.89 -27.34
C LEU A 267 24.70 13.26 -27.76
N ALA A 268 23.90 14.03 -28.48
CA ALA A 268 24.29 15.36 -28.91
C ALA A 268 24.39 16.31 -27.71
N LEU A 269 25.36 17.22 -27.74
CA LEU A 269 25.47 18.30 -26.76
C LEU A 269 24.19 19.17 -26.76
N ASP A 270 23.79 19.64 -25.57
CA ASP A 270 22.62 20.50 -25.35
C ASP A 270 21.28 19.88 -25.78
N THR A 271 21.15 18.56 -25.63
CA THR A 271 19.91 17.84 -25.95
C THR A 271 19.31 17.16 -24.74
N LEU A 272 17.98 17.06 -24.76
CA LEU A 272 17.18 16.28 -23.82
C LEU A 272 16.75 15.00 -24.54
N THR A 273 17.16 13.85 -24.02
CA THR A 273 16.81 12.54 -24.59
C THR A 273 15.98 11.75 -23.60
N GLU A 274 14.83 11.25 -24.03
CA GLU A 274 13.97 10.38 -23.23
C GLU A 274 14.05 8.94 -23.71
N ARG A 275 14.09 8.01 -22.75
CA ARG A 275 14.07 6.56 -22.98
C ARG A 275 13.15 5.90 -21.99
N ALA A 276 12.36 4.95 -22.46
CA ALA A 276 11.47 4.18 -21.59
C ALA A 276 12.10 2.82 -21.29
N LEU A 277 12.01 2.39 -20.04
CA LEU A 277 12.24 1.02 -19.61
C LEU A 277 10.92 0.45 -19.13
N THR A 278 10.65 -0.80 -19.46
CA THR A 278 9.46 -1.52 -18.99
C THR A 278 9.89 -2.61 -18.04
N ILE A 279 9.39 -2.56 -16.80
CA ILE A 279 9.49 -3.63 -15.83
C ILE A 279 8.31 -4.58 -16.06
N THR A 280 8.60 -5.87 -16.22
CA THR A 280 7.62 -6.94 -16.30
C THR A 280 7.91 -7.99 -15.24
N THR A 281 6.92 -8.84 -14.94
CA THR A 281 7.09 -9.99 -14.05
C THR A 281 7.00 -11.29 -14.82
N GLU A 282 7.79 -12.26 -14.39
CA GLU A 282 7.70 -13.65 -14.78
C GLU A 282 7.22 -14.49 -13.62
N GLY A 283 6.20 -15.31 -13.87
CA GLY A 283 5.56 -16.11 -12.82
C GLY A 283 4.41 -15.36 -12.12
N PRO A 284 3.71 -16.06 -11.21
CA PRO A 284 2.57 -15.50 -10.49
C PRO A 284 3.02 -14.58 -9.35
N GLY A 285 2.21 -13.57 -9.06
CA GLY A 285 2.39 -12.69 -7.90
C GLY A 285 2.39 -11.21 -8.25
N TYR A 286 2.20 -10.39 -7.22
CA TYR A 286 2.30 -8.95 -7.30
C TYR A 286 3.69 -8.46 -6.88
N VAL A 287 4.22 -7.46 -7.57
CA VAL A 287 5.55 -6.90 -7.28
C VAL A 287 5.49 -5.39 -7.25
N TRP A 288 6.13 -4.80 -6.25
CA TRP A 288 6.29 -3.35 -6.09
C TRP A 288 7.73 -3.03 -5.75
N GLY A 289 8.14 -1.77 -5.85
CA GLY A 289 9.52 -1.43 -5.60
C GLY A 289 9.89 0.00 -5.82
N ALA A 290 11.20 0.24 -5.70
CA ALA A 290 11.82 1.54 -5.87
C ALA A 290 12.98 1.45 -6.87
N CYS A 291 13.21 2.57 -7.55
CA CYS A 291 14.22 2.76 -8.57
C CYS A 291 15.18 3.84 -8.10
N ALA A 292 16.48 3.57 -8.19
CA ALA A 292 17.52 4.52 -7.82
C ALA A 292 18.66 4.52 -8.85
N LEU A 293 19.31 5.67 -9.03
CA LEU A 293 20.53 5.79 -9.81
C LEU A 293 21.74 5.67 -8.89
N GLU A 294 22.61 4.71 -9.17
CA GLU A 294 23.91 4.58 -8.53
C GLU A 294 24.91 5.55 -9.20
N GLY A 295 25.68 6.27 -8.39
CA GLY A 295 26.76 7.16 -8.86
C GLY A 295 26.35 8.61 -9.16
N GLN A 296 25.11 9.02 -8.91
CA GLN A 296 24.59 10.39 -9.13
C GLN A 296 25.14 11.09 -10.39
N PRO A 297 25.02 10.48 -11.58
CA PRO A 297 25.50 11.09 -12.81
C PRO A 297 24.76 12.41 -13.09
N SER A 298 25.50 13.48 -13.37
CA SER A 298 24.91 14.77 -13.73
C SER A 298 24.04 14.62 -14.98
N GLY A 299 22.79 15.07 -14.91
CA GLY A 299 21.90 15.13 -16.06
C GLY A 299 21.04 13.89 -16.30
N ILE A 300 21.12 12.82 -15.49
CA ILE A 300 20.19 11.68 -15.60
C ILE A 300 19.09 11.79 -14.55
N ARG A 301 17.84 11.65 -14.97
CA ARG A 301 16.66 11.61 -14.10
C ARG A 301 15.78 10.41 -14.44
N ILE A 302 15.10 9.87 -13.44
CA ILE A 302 14.16 8.75 -13.57
C ILE A 302 12.82 9.17 -12.99
N ASP A 303 11.75 8.81 -13.69
CA ASP A 303 10.38 9.01 -13.26
C ASP A 303 9.50 7.84 -13.74
N PRO A 304 8.73 7.16 -12.87
CA PRO A 304 8.67 7.35 -11.42
C PRO A 304 9.85 6.72 -10.66
N LEU A 305 10.09 7.20 -9.43
CA LEU A 305 11.09 6.61 -8.51
C LEU A 305 10.61 5.34 -7.80
N SER A 306 9.33 5.02 -7.91
CA SER A 306 8.72 3.81 -7.37
C SER A 306 7.68 3.26 -8.34
N PHE A 307 7.42 1.96 -8.25
CA PHE A 307 6.39 1.29 -9.03
C PHE A 307 5.57 0.36 -8.15
N ASP A 308 4.32 0.17 -8.51
CA ASP A 308 3.34 -0.61 -7.75
C ASP A 308 2.56 -1.50 -8.72
N GLY A 309 3.05 -2.71 -8.91
CA GLY A 309 2.56 -3.65 -9.91
C GLY A 309 3.31 -3.57 -11.24
N THR A 310 3.01 -4.55 -12.10
CA THR A 310 3.60 -4.70 -13.44
C THR A 310 2.50 -4.95 -14.49
N PRO A 311 2.73 -4.58 -15.77
CA PRO A 311 3.93 -3.91 -16.28
C PRO A 311 4.04 -2.45 -15.79
N ALA A 312 5.24 -2.03 -15.41
CA ALA A 312 5.52 -0.65 -15.01
C ALA A 312 6.46 0.00 -16.00
N ARG A 313 6.18 1.25 -16.39
CA ARG A 313 7.01 2.02 -17.32
C ARG A 313 7.80 3.07 -16.55
N LEU A 314 9.12 3.02 -16.67
CA LEU A 314 10.04 4.01 -16.16
C LEU A 314 10.53 4.88 -17.31
N ASN A 315 10.42 6.19 -17.17
CA ASN A 315 10.98 7.14 -18.11
C ASN A 315 12.32 7.64 -17.56
N LEU A 316 13.35 7.49 -18.38
CA LEU A 316 14.70 7.95 -18.13
C LEU A 316 14.96 9.16 -19.01
N THR A 317 15.21 10.30 -18.39
CA THR A 317 15.49 11.57 -19.05
C THR A 317 16.96 11.89 -18.89
N ILE A 318 17.66 12.10 -20.00
CA ILE A 318 19.07 12.47 -20.03
C ILE A 318 19.18 13.87 -20.61
N ASP A 319 19.66 14.78 -19.77
CA ASP A 319 19.95 16.17 -20.09
C ASP A 319 21.45 16.34 -20.24
N THR A 320 21.91 16.60 -21.47
CA THR A 320 23.32 16.87 -21.73
C THR A 320 23.69 18.34 -21.62
N ARG A 321 22.74 19.22 -21.25
CA ARG A 321 23.01 20.65 -21.05
C ARG A 321 23.96 20.84 -19.87
N GLY A 322 25.09 21.52 -20.11
CA GLY A 322 26.12 21.73 -19.10
C GLY A 322 27.08 20.56 -18.89
N VAL A 323 26.93 19.46 -19.65
CA VAL A 323 27.90 18.36 -19.63
C VAL A 323 29.02 18.66 -20.63
N PRO A 324 30.32 18.59 -20.25
CA PRO A 324 31.41 18.86 -21.18
C PRO A 324 31.40 17.92 -22.40
N PRO A 325 31.82 18.40 -23.58
CA PRO A 325 31.91 17.55 -24.76
C PRO A 325 32.92 16.40 -24.55
N SER A 326 32.66 15.26 -25.18
CA SER A 326 33.43 14.00 -25.05
C SER A 326 33.39 13.33 -23.67
N THR A 327 32.63 13.86 -22.71
CA THR A 327 32.39 13.20 -21.42
C THR A 327 31.76 11.84 -21.63
N ARG A 328 32.35 10.80 -21.03
CA ARG A 328 31.79 9.46 -20.96
C ARG A 328 31.03 9.35 -19.64
N CYS A 329 29.74 9.13 -19.72
CA CYS A 329 28.90 8.88 -18.56
C CYS A 329 28.58 7.39 -18.49
N SER A 330 28.73 6.83 -17.30
CA SER A 330 28.32 5.46 -16.98
C SER A 330 27.65 5.47 -15.62
N ALA A 331 26.46 4.89 -15.55
CA ALA A 331 25.67 4.79 -14.33
C ALA A 331 24.91 3.47 -14.32
N ASN A 332 24.46 3.05 -13.14
CA ASN A 332 23.58 1.89 -13.01
C ASN A 332 22.23 2.36 -12.47
N LEU A 333 21.15 1.98 -13.16
CA LEU A 333 19.82 2.00 -12.58
C LEU A 333 19.64 0.75 -11.72
N VAL A 334 19.50 0.95 -10.42
CA VAL A 334 19.24 -0.10 -9.43
C VAL A 334 17.74 -0.14 -9.17
N ILE A 335 17.10 -1.25 -9.55
CA ILE A 335 15.69 -1.52 -9.29
C ILE A 335 15.61 -2.51 -8.14
N SER A 336 15.00 -2.06 -7.04
CA SER A 336 14.75 -2.86 -5.84
C SER A 336 13.28 -3.23 -5.80
N ALA A 337 12.98 -4.50 -6.06
CA ALA A 337 11.63 -5.04 -6.12
C ALA A 337 11.35 -5.96 -4.92
N TYR A 338 10.09 -5.98 -4.49
CA TYR A 338 9.56 -6.75 -3.39
C TYR A 338 8.35 -7.55 -3.87
N ASP A 339 8.26 -8.82 -3.48
CA ASP A 339 7.20 -9.77 -3.84
C ASP A 339 6.48 -10.33 -2.59
N GLY A 340 6.53 -9.57 -1.50
CA GLY A 340 6.04 -9.98 -0.18
C GLY A 340 6.97 -10.87 0.63
N GLY A 341 8.09 -11.32 0.05
CA GLY A 341 9.15 -12.03 0.77
C GLY A 341 10.50 -11.34 0.62
N ALA A 342 11.29 -11.81 -0.35
CA ALA A 342 12.68 -11.39 -0.50
C ALA A 342 12.82 -10.18 -1.43
N ARG A 343 13.77 -9.30 -1.11
CA ARG A 343 14.15 -8.19 -2.00
C ARG A 343 14.91 -8.71 -3.21
N GLN A 344 14.39 -8.45 -4.40
CA GLN A 344 15.08 -8.66 -5.67
C GLN A 344 15.76 -7.37 -6.10
N VAL A 345 17.02 -7.46 -6.52
CA VAL A 345 17.79 -6.30 -6.99
C VAL A 345 18.25 -6.55 -8.42
N LEU A 346 17.83 -5.69 -9.34
CA LEU A 346 18.23 -5.73 -10.74
C LEU A 346 19.00 -4.45 -11.08
N ARG A 347 20.11 -4.60 -11.80
CA ARG A 347 20.95 -3.48 -12.25
C ARG A 347 20.88 -3.36 -13.76
N VAL A 348 20.44 -2.21 -14.24
CA VAL A 348 20.45 -1.86 -15.66
C VAL A 348 21.59 -0.88 -15.90
N PRO A 349 22.66 -1.28 -16.60
CA PRO A 349 23.72 -0.36 -16.97
C PRO A 349 23.21 0.69 -17.95
N ILE A 350 23.69 1.92 -17.78
CA ILE A 350 23.39 3.08 -18.64
C ILE A 350 24.73 3.65 -19.10
N GLY A 351 24.92 3.75 -20.41
CA GLY A 351 26.15 4.25 -21.02
C GLY A 351 25.86 5.26 -22.13
N TYR A 352 26.58 6.38 -22.11
CA TYR A 352 26.60 7.31 -23.26
C TYR A 352 27.87 8.15 -23.28
N ARG A 353 28.15 8.71 -24.46
CA ARG A 353 29.18 9.73 -24.68
C ARG A 353 28.55 10.99 -25.27
N VAL A 354 28.86 12.15 -24.70
CA VAL A 354 28.43 13.45 -25.24
C VAL A 354 29.29 13.79 -26.44
N HIS A 355 28.67 14.11 -27.59
CA HIS A 355 29.38 14.53 -28.79
C HIS A 355 28.90 15.90 -29.27
N VAL A 356 29.83 16.66 -29.86
CA VAL A 356 29.50 17.89 -30.55
C VAL A 356 29.01 17.52 -31.95
N PRO A 357 27.81 17.94 -32.38
CA PRO A 357 27.33 17.71 -33.74
C PRO A 357 28.05 18.65 -34.72
N LEU A 358 29.36 18.46 -34.90
CA LEU A 358 30.24 19.31 -35.73
C LEU A 358 29.74 19.40 -37.17
N ALA A 359 29.33 18.27 -37.76
CA ALA A 359 28.80 18.25 -39.12
C ALA A 359 27.55 19.13 -39.27
N GLU A 360 26.66 19.11 -38.28
CA GLU A 360 25.45 19.92 -38.30
C GLU A 360 25.75 21.40 -38.06
N LYS A 361 26.71 21.71 -37.18
CA LYS A 361 27.20 23.07 -36.97
C LYS A 361 27.88 23.62 -38.25
N ILE A 362 28.76 22.84 -38.88
CA ILE A 362 29.43 23.20 -40.14
C ILE A 362 28.41 23.36 -41.26
N ALA A 363 27.43 22.46 -41.39
CA ALA A 363 26.39 22.58 -42.40
C ALA A 363 25.55 23.85 -42.19
N ARG A 364 25.17 24.18 -40.95
CA ARG A 364 24.48 25.45 -40.63
C ARG A 364 25.34 26.66 -40.95
N SER A 365 26.64 26.63 -40.63
CA SER A 365 27.57 27.71 -40.96
C SER A 365 27.80 27.86 -42.47
N LEU A 366 27.88 26.75 -43.22
CA LEU A 366 27.99 26.76 -44.67
C LEU A 366 26.73 27.30 -45.33
N VAL A 367 25.54 26.87 -44.88
CA VAL A 367 24.27 27.40 -45.37
C VAL A 367 24.18 28.90 -45.09
N ALA A 368 24.50 29.34 -43.87
CA ALA A 368 24.55 30.75 -43.53
C ALA A 368 25.55 31.52 -44.42
N GLY A 369 26.76 30.99 -44.61
CA GLY A 369 27.77 31.58 -45.47
C GLY A 369 27.35 31.67 -46.94
N LEU A 370 26.74 30.62 -47.49
CA LEU A 370 26.21 30.62 -48.86
C LEU A 370 25.04 31.59 -49.02
N THR A 371 24.11 31.65 -48.06
CA THR A 371 23.02 32.62 -48.09
C THR A 371 23.53 34.06 -48.03
N PHE A 372 24.53 34.33 -47.19
CA PHE A 372 25.17 35.64 -47.11
C PHE A 372 25.92 35.98 -48.40
N GLY A 373 26.68 35.03 -48.96
CA GLY A 373 27.38 35.20 -50.24
C GLY A 373 26.43 35.47 -51.41
N ALA A 374 25.33 34.73 -51.50
CA ALA A 374 24.30 34.94 -52.51
C ALA A 374 23.61 36.31 -52.35
N ALA A 375 23.32 36.73 -51.10
CA ALA A 375 22.76 38.04 -50.83
C ALA A 375 23.73 39.16 -51.26
N MET A 376 25.02 39.06 -50.94
CA MET A 376 26.03 40.02 -51.36
C MET A 376 26.22 40.06 -52.88
N MET A 377 26.16 38.91 -53.55
CA MET A 377 26.24 38.83 -55.01
C MET A 377 25.02 39.49 -55.68
N LEU A 378 23.82 39.28 -55.13
CA LEU A 378 22.61 39.95 -55.60
C LEU A 378 22.69 41.46 -55.39
N LEU A 379 23.15 41.90 -54.22
CA LEU A 379 23.36 43.32 -53.90
C LEU A 379 24.34 43.97 -54.87
N ARG A 380 25.44 43.28 -55.19
CA ARG A 380 26.41 43.71 -56.20
C ARG A 380 25.78 43.80 -57.59
N ALA A 381 25.04 42.78 -58.02
CA ALA A 381 24.37 42.78 -59.33
C ALA A 381 23.32 43.91 -59.44
N LEU A 382 22.58 44.19 -58.35
CA LEU A 382 21.64 45.30 -58.26
C LEU A 382 22.35 46.66 -58.29
N ALA A 383 23.49 46.79 -57.61
CA ALA A 383 24.33 47.98 -57.69
C ALA A 383 24.87 48.19 -59.11
N ASP A 384 25.39 47.14 -59.75
CA ASP A 384 25.89 47.18 -61.13
C ASP A 384 24.75 47.53 -62.12
N THR A 385 23.53 47.03 -61.92
CA THR A 385 22.37 47.37 -62.78
C THR A 385 21.82 48.78 -62.51
N ALA A 386 21.80 49.23 -61.27
CA ALA A 386 21.45 50.62 -60.93
C ALA A 386 22.49 51.61 -61.46
N MET A 387 23.78 51.29 -61.36
CA MET A 387 24.89 52.13 -61.83
C MET A 387 25.10 52.08 -63.35
N SER A 388 24.84 50.95 -64.01
CA SER A 388 24.87 50.86 -65.49
C SER A 388 23.71 51.63 -66.15
N ARG A 389 22.59 51.83 -65.44
CA ARG A 389 21.55 52.80 -65.84
C ARG A 389 21.91 54.25 -65.53
N SER A 390 22.94 54.47 -64.72
CA SER A 390 23.38 55.78 -64.24
C SER A 390 24.85 56.05 -64.55
N THR A 391 25.32 55.78 -65.78
CA THR A 391 26.61 56.34 -66.21
C THR A 391 26.63 56.65 -67.71
N SER A 392 26.44 57.92 -68.01
CA SER A 392 27.28 58.66 -68.97
C SER A 392 28.67 58.98 -68.39
N ASN A 393 29.22 58.15 -67.47
CA ASN A 393 30.53 58.40 -66.89
C ASN A 393 31.27 57.12 -66.42
N PRO A 394 32.20 56.56 -67.21
CA PRO A 394 32.83 55.25 -66.96
C PRO A 394 33.87 55.20 -65.81
N ARG A 395 33.92 56.20 -64.92
CA ARG A 395 34.92 56.27 -63.82
C ARG A 395 34.50 55.60 -62.50
N ILE A 396 33.29 55.06 -62.39
CA ILE A 396 32.79 54.49 -61.12
C ILE A 396 33.22 53.02 -60.93
N LEU A 397 33.66 52.32 -61.98
CA LEU A 397 34.16 50.94 -61.89
C LEU A 397 35.57 50.80 -61.26
N GLU A 398 36.28 51.90 -61.01
CA GLU A 398 37.53 51.89 -60.22
C GLU A 398 37.30 51.74 -58.71
N TRP A 399 36.04 51.81 -58.23
CA TRP A 399 35.70 51.77 -56.79
C TRP A 399 35.84 50.38 -56.14
N VAL A 400 36.20 49.35 -56.90
CA VAL A 400 36.52 48.01 -56.37
C VAL A 400 38.00 47.67 -56.56
N SER A 401 38.87 48.67 -56.56
CA SER A 401 40.30 48.46 -56.28
C SER A 401 40.55 48.66 -54.78
N MET A 402 41.44 47.84 -54.20
CA MET A 402 41.86 47.97 -52.79
C MET A 402 42.49 49.34 -52.46
N GLU A 403 42.88 50.12 -53.47
CA GLU A 403 43.38 51.49 -53.34
C GLU A 403 42.27 52.50 -52.99
N TRP A 404 41.05 52.31 -53.50
CA TRP A 404 39.93 53.22 -53.22
C TRP A 404 39.40 53.07 -51.78
N VAL A 405 39.41 51.85 -51.24
CA VAL A 405 39.09 51.58 -49.83
C VAL A 405 40.03 52.34 -48.88
N GLY A 406 41.30 52.52 -49.27
CA GLY A 406 42.27 53.32 -48.52
C GLY A 406 41.99 54.83 -48.54
N GLN A 407 41.41 55.37 -49.63
CA GLN A 407 41.12 56.80 -49.77
C GLN A 407 39.77 57.24 -49.16
N VAL A 408 38.79 56.33 -49.10
CA VAL A 408 37.46 56.60 -48.52
C VAL A 408 37.49 56.60 -47.00
N LEU A 409 38.44 55.89 -46.41
CA LEU A 409 38.72 55.98 -44.98
C LEU A 409 39.15 57.39 -44.53
N ASP A 410 39.46 58.30 -45.47
CA ASP A 410 39.97 59.64 -45.17
C ASP A 410 38.95 60.79 -45.42
N ARG A 411 37.76 60.53 -46.01
CA ARG A 411 36.71 61.57 -46.16
C ARG A 411 35.28 61.04 -45.91
N SER A 412 34.69 61.60 -44.85
CA SER A 412 33.33 61.38 -44.31
C SER A 412 32.95 59.91 -44.08
N PHE A 413 33.59 59.34 -43.07
CA PHE A 413 33.34 58.01 -42.52
C PHE A 413 31.86 57.82 -42.08
N ASP A 414 31.16 58.89 -41.68
CA ASP A 414 29.84 58.79 -41.04
C ASP A 414 28.69 58.38 -41.98
N ASP A 415 28.64 58.89 -43.21
CA ASP A 415 27.55 58.57 -44.16
C ASP A 415 27.71 57.14 -44.73
N PHE A 416 28.95 56.72 -44.98
CA PHE A 416 29.25 55.37 -45.46
C PHE A 416 29.01 54.33 -44.37
N VAL A 417 29.45 54.60 -43.13
CA VAL A 417 29.16 53.74 -41.98
C VAL A 417 27.66 53.68 -41.71
N GLY A 418 26.93 54.80 -41.82
CA GLY A 418 25.47 54.83 -41.70
C GLY A 418 24.76 53.93 -42.72
N LEU A 419 25.17 53.96 -43.98
CA LEU A 419 24.54 53.19 -45.05
C LEU A 419 24.90 51.69 -44.98
N VAL A 420 26.15 51.37 -44.61
CA VAL A 420 26.59 49.99 -44.35
C VAL A 420 25.86 49.43 -43.13
N LEU A 421 25.76 50.19 -42.03
CA LEU A 421 25.02 49.78 -40.83
C LEU A 421 23.53 49.61 -41.12
N LEU A 422 22.91 50.46 -41.95
CA LEU A 422 21.52 50.32 -42.37
C LEU A 422 21.30 49.06 -43.21
N ALA A 423 22.22 48.76 -44.15
CA ALA A 423 22.18 47.54 -44.95
C ALA A 423 22.36 46.28 -44.09
N PHE A 424 23.30 46.29 -43.13
CA PHE A 424 23.48 45.21 -42.17
C PHE A 424 22.27 45.05 -41.23
N ALA A 425 21.64 46.15 -40.80
CA ALA A 425 20.43 46.13 -39.98
C ALA A 425 19.24 45.53 -40.75
N LEU A 426 19.07 45.88 -42.03
CA LEU A 426 18.02 45.31 -42.89
C LEU A 426 18.26 43.83 -43.19
N LEU A 427 19.50 43.42 -43.47
CA LEU A 427 19.86 42.01 -43.65
C LEU A 427 19.68 41.21 -42.35
N GLY A 428 20.04 41.80 -41.20
CA GLY A 428 19.80 41.21 -39.88
C GLY A 428 18.31 41.05 -39.58
N ALA A 429 17.49 42.05 -39.90
CA ALA A 429 16.04 42.00 -39.74
C ALA A 429 15.39 40.93 -40.64
N LEU A 430 15.83 40.81 -41.91
CA LEU A 430 15.35 39.79 -42.83
C LEU A 430 15.77 38.37 -42.41
N ALA A 431 17.02 38.19 -41.99
CA ALA A 431 17.49 36.91 -41.46
C ALA A 431 16.76 36.52 -40.17
N GLY A 432 16.52 37.48 -39.28
CA GLY A 432 15.74 37.30 -38.05
C GLY A 432 14.28 36.91 -38.33
N ALA A 433 13.63 37.60 -39.27
CA ALA A 433 12.26 37.28 -39.70
C ALA A 433 12.18 35.89 -40.35
N GLY A 434 13.17 35.51 -41.17
CA GLY A 434 13.25 34.18 -41.77
C GLY A 434 13.43 33.07 -40.73
N ALA A 435 14.31 33.28 -39.75
CA ALA A 435 14.53 32.34 -38.66
C ALA A 435 13.29 32.21 -37.75
N PHE A 436 12.59 33.31 -37.49
CA PHE A 436 11.33 33.32 -36.72
C PHE A 436 10.23 32.52 -37.44
N LEU A 437 10.02 32.77 -38.74
CA LEU A 437 9.05 32.03 -39.56
C LEU A 437 9.38 30.53 -39.65
N ALA A 438 10.66 30.16 -39.76
CA ALA A 438 11.08 28.76 -39.75
C ALA A 438 10.81 28.07 -38.41
N ARG A 439 10.85 28.80 -37.29
CA ARG A 439 10.57 28.28 -35.95
C ARG A 439 9.07 28.13 -35.69
N VAL A 440 8.26 29.07 -36.18
CA VAL A 440 6.79 29.01 -36.09
C VAL A 440 6.22 27.86 -36.91
N ARG A 441 6.85 27.48 -38.03
CA ARG A 441 6.40 26.38 -38.89
C ARG A 441 6.77 24.97 -38.40
N ARG A 442 7.60 24.85 -37.35
CA ARG A 442 8.06 23.58 -36.76
C ARG A 442 7.41 23.27 -35.40
N ARG A 443 6.64 24.20 -34.85
CA ARG A 443 5.64 23.91 -33.82
C ARG A 443 4.33 23.60 -34.53
#